data_AF-A0A2U2SRC4-F1
#
_entry.id   AF-A0A2U2SRC4-F1
#
_cell.length_a   1.000
_cell.length_b   1.000
_cell.length_c   1.000
_cell.angle_alpha   90.00
_cell.angle_beta   90.00
_cell.angle_gamma   90.00
#
_symmetry.space_group_name_H-M   'P 1'
#
loop_
_entity.id
_entity.type
_entity.pdbx_description
1 polymer ?
#
loop_
_entity_poly.entity_id
_entity_poly.type
_entity_poly.pdbx_seq_one_letter_code
_entity_poly.pdbx_strand_id
1 'polypeptide(L)'
;MTTEEAIRKIAAVCRSGNTLKEGGRTGYRIGKVFIDTSGLQRGVVSCPRCGALMGMGNITVRHDDGRAVRFNLRLLHYAEAGHPITSRDVNARLLVAIMSDA
;
A
#
# COMPACT_ATOMS: atom_id res chain seq x y z
N MET A 1 4.26 -13.66 7.50
CA MET A 1 4.06 -12.24 7.18
C MET A 1 2.81 -11.74 7.88
N THR A 2 2.90 -10.68 8.67
CA THR A 2 1.74 -9.96 9.26
C THR A 2 1.23 -8.89 8.31
N THR A 3 0.05 -8.32 8.60
CA THR A 3 -0.49 -7.18 7.83
C THR A 3 0.46 -5.99 7.85
N GLU A 4 1.02 -5.69 9.02
CA GLU A 4 1.97 -4.61 9.24
C GLU A 4 3.26 -4.84 8.45
N GLU A 5 3.79 -6.07 8.44
CA GLU A 5 4.96 -6.44 7.64
C GLU A 5 4.69 -6.27 6.14
N ALA A 6 3.52 -6.70 5.67
CA ALA A 6 3.11 -6.53 4.27
C ALA A 6 3.06 -5.04 3.88
N ILE A 7 2.45 -4.20 4.72
CA ILE A 7 2.34 -2.75 4.48
C ILE A 7 3.71 -2.07 4.56
N ARG A 8 4.59 -2.46 5.49
CA ARG A 8 5.97 -1.96 5.54
C ARG A 8 6.78 -2.35 4.30
N LYS A 9 6.61 -3.58 3.80
CA LYS A 9 7.24 -4.02 2.52
C LYS A 9 6.78 -3.14 1.36
N ILE A 10 5.48 -2.84 1.27
CA ILE A 10 4.93 -1.90 0.27
C ILE A 10 5.53 -0.50 0.45
N ALA A 11 5.58 0.03 1.67
CA ALA A 11 6.13 1.35 1.96
C ALA A 11 7.61 1.47 1.56
N ALA A 12 8.41 0.43 1.85
CA ALA A 12 9.81 0.35 1.45
C ALA A 12 9.97 0.41 -0.08
N VAL A 13 9.17 -0.37 -0.81
CA VAL A 13 9.21 -0.37 -2.29
C VAL A 13 8.78 0.96 -2.88
N CYS A 14 7.77 1.62 -2.31
CA CYS A 14 7.36 2.95 -2.76
C CYS A 14 8.44 4.03 -2.54
N ARG A 15 9.41 3.81 -1.62
CA ARG A 15 10.51 4.76 -1.37
C ARG A 15 11.73 4.52 -2.23
N SER A 16 12.06 3.26 -2.50
CA SER A 16 13.34 2.89 -3.13
C SER A 16 13.19 2.19 -4.47
N GLY A 17 11.96 1.85 -4.88
CA GLY A 17 11.68 1.15 -6.11
C GLY A 17 11.75 2.08 -7.33
N ASN A 18 12.10 1.51 -8.48
CA ASN A 18 11.96 2.21 -9.75
C ASN A 18 10.49 2.23 -10.15
N THR A 19 9.95 3.43 -10.34
CA THR A 19 8.59 3.60 -10.86
C THR A 19 8.50 3.10 -12.28
N LEU A 20 7.42 2.37 -12.60
CA LEU A 20 7.15 1.84 -13.93
C LEU A 20 5.70 2.05 -14.35
N LYS A 21 5.44 1.90 -15.65
CA LYS A 21 4.11 2.00 -16.25
C LYS A 21 3.67 0.66 -16.80
N GLU A 22 2.56 0.11 -16.28
CA GLU A 22 1.95 -1.15 -16.73
C GLU A 22 0.48 -0.93 -17.07
N GLY A 23 0.09 -1.19 -18.33
CA GLY A 23 -1.30 -1.07 -18.77
C GLY A 23 -1.93 0.30 -18.50
N GLY A 24 -1.15 1.38 -18.64
CA GLY A 24 -1.59 2.76 -18.37
C GLY A 24 -1.55 3.18 -16.89
N ARG A 25 -1.15 2.29 -15.97
CA ARG A 25 -1.04 2.58 -14.53
C ARG A 25 0.41 2.87 -14.16
N THR A 26 0.61 3.73 -13.18
CA THR A 26 1.95 4.05 -12.65
C THR A 26 2.10 3.41 -11.29
N GLY A 27 3.21 2.73 -11.04
CA GLY A 27 3.41 1.98 -9.80
C GLY A 27 4.78 1.32 -9.71
N TYR A 28 4.86 0.27 -8.89
CA TYR A 28 6.08 -0.50 -8.63
C TYR A 28 5.81 -1.99 -8.75
N ARG A 29 6.83 -2.77 -9.10
CA ARG A 29 6.74 -4.23 -9.30
C ARG A 29 7.66 -4.96 -8.33
N ILE A 30 7.15 -6.03 -7.75
CA ILE A 30 7.89 -6.98 -6.91
C ILE A 30 7.44 -8.37 -7.32
N GLY A 31 8.28 -9.10 -8.05
CA GLY A 31 7.90 -10.42 -8.57
C GLY A 31 6.60 -10.38 -9.37
N LYS A 32 5.58 -11.11 -8.89
CA LYS A 32 4.23 -11.21 -9.46
C LYS A 32 3.25 -10.15 -8.97
N VAL A 33 3.72 -9.21 -8.13
CA VAL A 33 2.88 -8.19 -7.50
C VAL A 33 3.19 -6.82 -8.07
N PHE A 34 2.15 -6.12 -8.51
CA PHE A 34 2.18 -4.73 -8.92
C PHE A 34 1.48 -3.84 -7.90
N ILE A 35 2.21 -2.86 -7.38
CA ILE A 35 1.73 -1.84 -6.45
C ILE A 35 1.34 -0.62 -7.29
N ASP A 36 0.05 -0.48 -7.58
CA ASP A 36 -0.52 0.61 -8.35
C ASP A 36 -0.71 1.86 -7.48
N THR A 37 -0.02 2.94 -7.85
CA THR A 37 -0.06 4.25 -7.21
C THR A 37 -0.80 5.31 -8.05
N SER A 38 -1.50 4.90 -9.12
CA SER A 38 -2.31 5.84 -9.92
C SER A 38 -3.46 6.47 -9.13
N GLY A 39 -3.86 5.86 -8.01
CA GLY A 39 -4.89 6.38 -7.11
C GLY A 39 -4.41 7.43 -6.10
N LEU A 40 -3.14 7.86 -6.16
CA LEU A 40 -2.60 8.90 -5.30
C LEU A 40 -3.13 10.28 -5.72
N GLN A 41 -3.40 11.12 -4.73
CA GLN A 41 -3.92 12.47 -4.93
C GLN A 41 -2.86 13.50 -4.55
N ARG A 42 -2.93 14.68 -5.21
CA ARG A 42 -2.15 15.84 -4.76
C ARG A 42 -2.81 16.41 -3.51
N GLY A 43 -2.11 16.33 -2.39
CA GLY A 43 -2.59 16.87 -1.12
C GLY A 43 -2.06 16.10 0.08
N VAL A 44 -2.21 16.71 1.25
CA VAL A 44 -1.89 16.10 2.54
C VAL A 44 -3.07 16.27 3.49
N VAL A 45 -3.19 15.34 4.41
CA VAL A 45 -4.17 15.34 5.50
C VAL A 45 -3.46 15.00 6.80
N SER A 46 -3.95 15.49 7.94
CA SER A 46 -3.38 15.15 9.24
C SER A 46 -3.84 13.79 9.72
N CYS A 47 -2.93 12.99 10.27
CA CYS A 47 -3.23 11.72 10.92
C CYS A 47 -4.14 11.98 12.15
N PRO A 48 -5.31 11.32 12.25
CA PRO A 48 -6.22 11.56 13.37
C PRO A 48 -5.71 11.02 14.71
N ARG A 49 -4.60 10.27 14.72
CA ARG A 49 -4.03 9.65 15.92
C ARG A 49 -2.84 10.42 16.49
N CYS A 50 -1.97 10.97 15.63
CA CYS A 50 -0.73 11.61 16.04
C CYS A 50 -0.49 13.00 15.42
N GLY A 51 -1.40 13.48 14.56
CA GLY A 51 -1.31 14.80 13.93
C GLY A 51 -0.32 14.91 12.76
N ALA A 52 0.49 13.88 12.49
CA ALA A 52 1.46 13.89 11.40
C ALA A 52 0.80 14.07 10.02
N LEU A 53 1.43 14.84 9.13
CA LEU A 53 0.95 15.01 7.76
C LEU A 53 1.18 13.74 6.94
N MET A 54 0.15 13.28 6.26
CA MET A 54 0.18 12.09 5.40
C MET A 54 -0.43 12.41 4.04
N GLY A 55 0.08 11.74 3.00
CA GLY A 55 -0.46 11.87 1.65
C GLY A 55 -1.90 11.34 1.54
N MET A 56 -2.58 11.76 0.47
CA MET A 56 -3.95 11.38 0.19
C MET A 56 -4.07 10.41 -0.98
N GLY A 57 -5.20 9.70 -1.04
CA GLY A 57 -5.52 8.76 -2.11
C GLY A 57 -5.44 7.30 -1.67
N ASN A 58 -5.28 6.41 -2.64
CA ASN A 58 -5.30 4.97 -2.41
C ASN A 58 -4.17 4.27 -3.17
N ILE A 59 -3.72 3.16 -2.61
CA ILE A 59 -2.84 2.19 -3.26
C ILE A 59 -3.68 0.97 -3.60
N THR A 60 -3.44 0.39 -4.78
CA THR A 60 -4.00 -0.91 -5.15
C THR A 60 -2.87 -1.89 -5.38
N VAL A 61 -2.81 -2.95 -4.58
CA VAL A 61 -1.85 -4.05 -4.72
C VAL A 61 -2.52 -5.13 -5.56
N ARG A 62 -1.90 -5.50 -6.69
CA ARG A 62 -2.44 -6.44 -7.67
C ARG A 62 -1.45 -7.59 -7.84
N HIS A 63 -1.95 -8.82 -7.88
CA HIS A 63 -1.16 -9.99 -8.26
C HIS A 63 -1.51 -10.40 -9.70
N ASP A 64 -0.57 -11.04 -10.40
CA ASP A 64 -0.74 -11.48 -11.80
C ASP A 64 -1.90 -12.48 -12.00
N ASP A 65 -2.31 -13.20 -10.95
CA ASP A 65 -3.49 -14.09 -10.97
C ASP A 65 -4.84 -13.37 -10.86
N GLY A 66 -4.83 -12.03 -10.81
CA GLY A 66 -6.03 -11.20 -10.76
C GLY A 66 -6.51 -10.81 -9.35
N ARG A 67 -5.93 -11.37 -8.28
CA ARG A 67 -6.21 -10.89 -6.90
C ARG A 67 -5.78 -9.44 -6.75
N ALA A 68 -6.61 -8.63 -6.08
CA ALA A 68 -6.27 -7.24 -5.80
C ALA A 68 -6.81 -6.76 -4.45
N VAL A 69 -6.05 -5.90 -3.78
CA VAL A 69 -6.45 -5.22 -2.55
C VAL A 69 -6.21 -3.72 -2.70
N ARG A 70 -7.23 -2.92 -2.41
CA ARG A 70 -7.14 -1.47 -2.36
C ARG A 70 -7.24 -0.99 -0.93
N PHE A 71 -6.39 -0.03 -0.56
CA PHE A 71 -6.45 0.62 0.75
C PHE A 71 -5.99 2.08 0.67
N ASN A 72 -6.34 2.87 1.68
CA ASN A 72 -5.99 4.28 1.77
C ASN A 72 -4.49 4.46 2.07
N LEU A 73 -3.84 5.41 1.41
CA LEU A 73 -2.40 5.70 1.57
C LEU A 73 -1.97 5.88 3.05
N ARG A 74 -2.89 6.36 3.91
CA ARG A 74 -2.66 6.50 5.36
C ARG A 74 -2.12 5.25 6.05
N LEU A 75 -2.38 4.06 5.51
CA LEU A 75 -1.91 2.83 6.15
C LEU A 75 -0.40 2.67 6.09
N LEU A 76 0.29 3.27 5.11
CA LEU A 76 1.75 3.30 5.12
C LEU A 76 2.26 3.99 6.39
N HIS A 77 1.69 5.16 6.70
CA HIS A 77 1.98 5.89 7.92
C HIS A 77 1.59 5.08 9.18
N TYR A 78 0.42 4.42 9.19
CA TYR A 78 0.02 3.63 10.36
C TYR A 78 1.01 2.51 10.67
N ALA A 79 1.48 1.78 9.66
CA ALA A 79 2.43 0.69 9.85
C ALA A 79 3.80 1.18 10.36
N GLU A 80 4.21 2.38 9.95
CA GLU A 80 5.47 3.03 10.38
C GLU A 80 5.38 3.62 11.78
N ALA A 81 4.28 4.31 12.09
CA ALA A 81 4.03 4.96 13.38
C ALA A 81 3.51 4.00 14.46
N GLY A 82 3.38 2.70 14.16
CA GLY A 82 2.87 1.69 15.09
C GLY A 82 1.39 1.89 15.46
N HIS A 83 0.61 2.50 14.58
CA HIS A 83 -0.83 2.65 14.78
C HIS A 83 -1.57 1.34 14.44
N PRO A 84 -2.61 0.99 15.21
CA PRO A 84 -3.45 -0.18 14.92
C PRO A 84 -4.02 -0.15 13.50
N ILE A 85 -3.80 -1.23 12.75
CA ILE A 85 -4.41 -1.49 11.44
C ILE A 85 -5.48 -2.56 11.63
N THR A 86 -6.72 -2.24 11.23
CA THR A 86 -7.87 -3.10 11.49
C THR A 86 -8.48 -3.65 10.20
N SER A 87 -9.41 -4.59 10.34
CA SER A 87 -10.18 -5.11 9.19
C SER A 87 -11.05 -4.04 8.49
N ARG A 88 -11.29 -2.89 9.13
CA ARG A 88 -11.96 -1.74 8.50
C ARG A 88 -11.04 -0.97 7.56
N ASP A 89 -9.73 -1.09 7.76
CA ASP A 89 -8.72 -0.36 7.00
C ASP A 89 -8.34 -1.11 5.72
N VAL A 90 -8.22 -2.43 5.80
CA VAL A 90 -7.81 -3.28 4.67
C VAL A 90 -8.26 -4.72 4.87
N ASN A 91 -8.47 -5.44 3.76
CA ASN A 91 -8.60 -6.90 3.79
C ASN A 91 -7.22 -7.52 4.09
N ALA A 92 -6.91 -7.66 5.38
CA ALA A 92 -5.64 -8.17 5.88
C ALA A 92 -5.26 -9.55 5.31
N ARG A 93 -6.22 -10.50 5.30
CA ARG A 93 -5.97 -11.86 4.81
C ARG A 93 -5.57 -11.85 3.34
N LEU A 94 -6.30 -11.11 2.51
CA LEU A 94 -6.00 -11.03 1.08
C LEU A 94 -4.70 -10.27 0.81
N LEU A 95 -4.43 -9.20 1.55
CA LEU A 95 -3.19 -8.44 1.41
C LEU A 95 -1.97 -9.30 1.72
N VAL A 96 -2.00 -10.01 2.84
CA VAL A 96 -0.93 -10.92 3.25
C VAL A 96 -0.75 -12.05 2.23
N ALA A 97 -1.85 -12.63 1.72
CA ALA A 97 -1.78 -13.66 0.70
C ALA A 97 -1.12 -13.15 -0.59
N ILE A 98 -1.47 -11.95 -1.07
CA ILE A 98 -0.83 -11.35 -2.25
C ILE A 98 0.64 -11.05 -1.99
N MET A 99 0.97 -10.40 -0.86
CA MET A 99 2.34 -9.95 -0.58
C MET A 99 3.30 -11.08 -0.20
N SER A 100 2.78 -12.25 0.19
CA SER A 100 3.57 -13.45 0.42
C SER A 100 4.07 -14.09 -0.88
N ASP A 101 3.40 -13.80 -2.00
CA ASP A 101 3.79 -14.25 -3.35
C ASP A 101 4.75 -13.26 -4.06
N ALA A 102 5.10 -12.15 -3.40
CA ALA A 102 5.90 -11.03 -3.93
C ALA A 102 7.41 -11.23 -3.80
#